data_AF-A0A1V4VSW6-F1
#
_entry.id   AF-A0A1V4VSW6-F1
#
_cell.length_a   1.000
_cell.length_b   1.000
_cell.length_c   1.000
_cell.angle_alpha   90.00
_cell.angle_beta   90.00
_cell.angle_gamma   90.00
#
_symmetry.space_group_name_H-M   'P 1'
#
loop_
_entity.id
_entity.type
_entity.pdbx_description
1 polymer ?
#
loop_
_entity_poly.entity_id
_entity_poly.type
_entity_poly.pdbx_seq_one_letter_code
_entity_poly.pdbx_strand_id
1 'polypeptide(L)'
;MSKESTESNQQIMEKLFPERNTYPIDSMIPKVFYYNDKSDEPIVVAFLIRANDFMIKGFRLEAPDEETIIDCEMSLEENDDSGYKDLVISFIFPHPTGDTMFTTTIPGEEPQLLRRSCEDLLRVEKLYIFVADKDFKLVNVNEISWNPPW
;
A
#
# COMPACT_ATOMS: atom_id res chain seq x y z
N MET A 1 -14.50 -13.57 -15.82
CA MET A 1 -14.13 -12.13 -15.85
C MET A 1 -13.20 -11.88 -17.02
N SER A 2 -13.36 -10.74 -17.68
CA SER A 2 -12.89 -10.41 -19.03
C SER A 2 -11.37 -10.37 -19.17
N LYS A 3 -10.87 -11.11 -20.16
CA LYS A 3 -9.54 -10.96 -20.75
C LYS A 3 -9.49 -9.68 -21.60
N GLU A 4 -9.42 -8.52 -20.98
CA GLU A 4 -9.06 -7.29 -21.68
C GLU A 4 -7.91 -6.57 -20.96
N SER A 5 -6.80 -6.52 -21.70
CA SER A 5 -5.49 -5.87 -21.50
C SER A 5 -4.71 -6.16 -20.22
N THR A 6 -3.98 -7.28 -20.25
CA THR A 6 -2.64 -7.40 -19.65
C THR A 6 -1.63 -6.50 -20.40
N GLU A 7 -1.94 -5.23 -20.68
CA GLU A 7 -0.90 -4.20 -20.62
C GLU A 7 -0.53 -4.15 -19.14
N SER A 8 0.40 -5.04 -18.80
CA SER A 8 0.23 -5.89 -17.63
C SER A 8 0.23 -5.06 -16.37
N ASN A 9 -0.52 -5.46 -15.35
CA ASN A 9 -0.43 -4.82 -14.02
C ASN A 9 1.04 -4.67 -13.56
N GLN A 10 1.95 -5.52 -14.03
CA GLN A 10 3.39 -5.33 -13.96
C GLN A 10 3.82 -3.99 -14.60
N GLN A 11 3.56 -3.71 -15.87
CA GLN A 11 3.87 -2.41 -16.50
C GLN A 11 3.30 -1.21 -15.75
N ILE A 12 2.08 -1.32 -15.20
CA ILE A 12 1.48 -0.25 -14.38
C ILE A 12 2.30 -0.06 -13.10
N MET A 13 2.58 -1.15 -12.37
CA MET A 13 3.45 -1.13 -11.20
C MET A 13 4.82 -0.53 -11.51
N GLU A 14 5.44 -0.91 -12.63
CA GLU A 14 6.76 -0.40 -13.01
C GLU A 14 6.76 1.09 -13.35
N LYS A 15 5.65 1.62 -13.88
CA LYS A 15 5.45 3.05 -14.12
C LYS A 15 5.20 3.83 -12.83
N LEU A 16 4.41 3.28 -11.91
CA LEU A 16 4.10 3.91 -10.63
C LEU A 16 5.32 3.93 -9.68
N PHE A 17 6.13 2.87 -9.73
CA PHE A 17 7.28 2.64 -8.85
C PHE A 17 8.60 2.47 -9.67
N PRO A 18 9.10 3.54 -10.30
CA PRO A 18 10.30 3.48 -11.14
C PRO A 18 11.57 3.16 -10.32
N GLU A 19 11.62 3.59 -9.07
CA GLU A 19 12.77 3.38 -8.16
C GLU A 19 12.66 2.06 -7.37
N ARG A 20 11.76 1.15 -7.74
CA ARG A 20 11.49 -0.09 -6.99
C ARG A 20 12.74 -0.87 -6.55
N ASN A 21 13.75 -0.92 -7.40
CA ASN A 21 14.98 -1.67 -7.15
C ASN A 21 15.83 -1.16 -5.97
N THR A 22 15.56 0.03 -5.42
CA THR A 22 16.31 0.58 -4.27
C THR A 22 15.71 0.22 -2.92
N TYR A 23 14.52 -0.37 -2.88
CA TYR A 23 13.80 -0.58 -1.63
C TYR A 23 14.23 -1.86 -0.91
N PRO A 24 14.26 -1.85 0.44
CA PRO A 24 14.60 -3.02 1.21
C PRO A 24 13.56 -4.14 1.03
N ILE A 25 13.96 -5.35 1.42
CA ILE A 25 13.02 -6.47 1.55
C ILE A 25 12.09 -6.14 2.73
N ASP A 26 10.80 -6.48 2.60
CA ASP A 26 9.77 -6.26 3.62
C ASP A 26 9.38 -4.79 3.84
N SER A 27 9.46 -3.97 2.79
CA SER A 27 8.97 -2.57 2.80
C SER A 27 7.65 -2.39 2.07
N MET A 28 6.88 -1.39 2.52
CA MET A 28 5.74 -0.84 1.80
C MET A 28 6.05 0.57 1.29
N ILE A 29 5.76 0.84 0.01
CA ILE A 29 5.95 2.18 -0.58
C ILE A 29 4.61 2.74 -1.05
N PRO A 30 4.16 3.89 -0.53
CA PRO A 30 2.98 4.57 -1.04
C PRO A 30 3.29 5.33 -2.33
N LYS A 31 2.32 5.37 -3.24
CA LYS A 31 2.27 6.23 -4.41
C LYS A 31 0.89 6.84 -4.54
N VAL A 32 0.83 8.16 -4.46
CA VAL A 32 -0.40 8.93 -4.65
C VAL A 32 -0.47 9.40 -6.10
N PHE A 33 -1.61 9.21 -6.75
CA PHE A 33 -1.90 9.77 -8.06
C PHE A 33 -3.36 10.18 -8.17
N TYR A 34 -3.62 11.18 -9.02
CA TYR A 34 -4.95 11.70 -9.27
C TYR A 34 -5.52 11.06 -10.53
N TYR A 35 -6.83 10.82 -10.57
CA TYR A 35 -7.50 10.24 -11.73
C TYR A 35 -7.35 11.13 -12.99
N ASN A 36 -7.25 12.45 -12.78
CA ASN A 36 -6.99 13.48 -13.77
C ASN A 36 -6.04 14.54 -13.17
N ASP A 37 -5.38 15.36 -14.01
CA ASP A 37 -4.41 16.40 -13.61
C ASP A 37 -4.98 17.58 -12.76
N LYS A 38 -6.12 17.42 -12.09
CA LYS A 38 -6.78 18.44 -11.28
C LYS A 38 -6.74 18.06 -9.79
N SER A 39 -6.33 19.00 -8.95
CA SER A 39 -6.09 18.85 -7.50
C SER A 39 -7.31 18.45 -6.66
N ASP A 40 -8.52 18.59 -7.22
CA ASP A 40 -9.77 18.50 -6.46
C ASP A 40 -10.49 17.15 -6.66
N GLU A 41 -9.94 16.26 -7.49
CA GLU A 41 -10.55 14.97 -7.84
C GLU A 41 -10.00 13.78 -7.03
N PRO A 42 -10.68 12.61 -7.06
CA PRO A 42 -10.29 11.35 -6.45
C PRO A 42 -8.79 11.12 -6.34
N ILE A 43 -8.37 10.80 -5.12
CA ILE A 43 -7.02 10.33 -4.87
C ILE A 43 -7.03 8.81 -4.97
N VAL A 44 -6.16 8.27 -5.82
CA VAL A 44 -5.86 6.84 -5.82
C VAL A 44 -4.51 6.65 -5.15
N VAL A 45 -4.47 5.74 -4.18
CA VAL A 45 -3.22 5.36 -3.51
C VAL A 45 -2.87 3.96 -3.94
N ALA A 46 -1.65 3.80 -4.45
CA ALA A 46 -1.06 2.49 -4.67
C ALA A 46 0.04 2.23 -3.64
N PHE A 47 0.10 1.01 -3.14
CA PHE A 47 1.19 0.54 -2.30
C PHE A 47 1.95 -0.55 -3.04
N LEU A 48 3.29 -0.50 -3.00
CA LEU A 48 4.14 -1.60 -3.44
C LEU A 48 4.71 -2.31 -2.23
N ILE A 49 4.47 -3.60 -2.12
CA ILE A 49 5.06 -4.49 -1.13
C ILE A 49 6.12 -5.35 -1.83
N ARG A 50 7.36 -5.30 -1.35
CA ARG A 50 8.42 -6.24 -1.74
C ARG A 50 8.50 -7.37 -0.72
N ALA A 51 7.90 -8.51 -1.05
CA ALA A 51 7.76 -9.62 -0.13
C ALA A 51 8.83 -10.70 -0.32
N ASN A 52 9.30 -11.27 0.79
CA ASN A 52 10.17 -12.43 0.82
C ASN A 52 9.41 -13.74 0.50
N ASP A 53 10.16 -14.83 0.30
CA ASP A 53 9.61 -16.14 -0.11
C ASP A 53 8.63 -16.76 0.91
N PHE A 54 8.70 -16.37 2.19
CA PHE A 54 7.74 -16.83 3.21
C PHE A 54 6.40 -16.13 3.04
N MET A 55 6.39 -14.80 2.93
CA MET A 55 5.16 -14.00 2.80
C MET A 55 4.46 -14.27 1.47
N ILE A 56 5.22 -14.44 0.38
CA ILE A 56 4.66 -14.82 -0.94
C ILE A 56 3.86 -16.13 -0.90
N LYS A 57 4.18 -17.06 0.01
CA LYS A 57 3.37 -18.28 0.17
C LYS A 57 1.97 -17.95 0.69
N GLY A 58 1.83 -16.99 1.62
CA GLY A 58 0.53 -16.52 2.10
C GLY A 58 -0.33 -16.03 0.95
N PHE A 59 0.16 -15.06 0.19
CA PHE A 59 -0.53 -14.49 -0.97
C PHE A 59 -0.86 -15.49 -2.10
N ARG A 60 -0.10 -16.59 -2.23
CA ARG A 60 -0.36 -17.63 -3.24
C ARG A 60 -1.36 -18.69 -2.78
N LEU A 61 -1.59 -18.81 -1.47
CA LEU A 61 -2.51 -19.78 -0.87
C LEU A 61 -3.94 -19.23 -0.76
N GLU A 62 -4.13 -17.92 -0.95
CA GLU A 62 -5.45 -17.30 -1.07
C GLU A 62 -6.18 -17.86 -2.29
N ALA A 63 -7.44 -18.26 -2.09
CA ALA A 63 -8.25 -18.76 -3.19
C ALA A 63 -8.55 -17.60 -4.17
N PRO A 64 -8.48 -17.81 -5.50
CA PRO A 64 -8.69 -16.75 -6.50
C PRO A 64 -10.05 -16.03 -6.41
N ASP A 65 -11.02 -16.65 -5.72
CA ASP A 65 -12.40 -16.20 -5.61
C ASP A 65 -12.79 -15.80 -4.16
N GLU A 66 -11.85 -15.87 -3.21
CA GLU A 66 -12.08 -15.34 -1.85
C GLU A 66 -11.67 -13.87 -1.81
N GLU A 67 -12.55 -13.04 -1.26
CA GLU A 67 -12.26 -11.62 -1.04
C GLU A 67 -11.15 -11.51 0.01
N THR A 68 -9.96 -11.03 -0.39
CA THR A 68 -8.86 -10.79 0.55
C THR A 68 -9.27 -9.66 1.50
N ILE A 69 -9.64 -10.02 2.73
CA ILE A 69 -9.91 -9.06 3.80
C ILE A 69 -8.57 -8.55 4.30
N ILE A 70 -8.35 -7.24 4.19
CA ILE A 70 -7.13 -6.57 4.64
C ILE A 70 -7.55 -5.63 5.75
N ASP A 71 -7.07 -5.90 6.96
CA ASP A 71 -7.30 -5.01 8.09
C ASP A 71 -6.34 -3.83 7.99
N CYS A 72 -6.86 -2.62 8.18
CA CYS A 72 -6.07 -1.40 8.19
C CYS A 72 -6.19 -0.73 9.55
N GLU A 73 -5.04 -0.43 10.15
CA GLU A 73 -4.93 0.30 11.40
C GLU A 73 -4.16 1.59 11.17
N MET A 74 -4.58 2.67 11.83
CA MET A 74 -3.87 3.95 11.81
C MET A 74 -3.59 4.38 13.25
N SER A 75 -2.34 4.71 13.55
CA SER A 75 -1.87 5.11 14.88
C SER A 75 -0.95 6.34 14.79
N LEU A 76 -0.89 7.10 15.89
CA LEU A 76 0.14 8.10 16.09
C LEU A 76 1.19 7.55 17.04
N GLU A 77 2.42 7.39 16.58
CA GLU A 77 3.54 6.82 17.34
C GLU A 77 4.57 7.90 17.66
N GLU A 78 5.17 7.85 18.85
CA GLU A 78 6.23 8.79 19.21
C GLU A 78 7.51 8.46 18.44
N ASN A 79 8.08 9.48 17.79
CA ASN A 79 9.35 9.37 17.12
C ASN A 79 10.46 9.65 18.14
N ASP A 80 11.21 8.61 18.50
CA ASP A 80 12.26 8.65 19.52
C ASP A 80 13.38 9.66 19.20
N ASP A 81 13.63 9.96 17.92
CA ASP A 81 14.71 10.84 17.49
C ASP A 81 14.32 12.33 17.49
N SER A 82 13.03 12.63 17.29
CA SER A 82 12.56 13.99 17.04
C SER A 82 11.56 14.53 18.08
N GLY A 83 10.94 13.65 18.87
CA GLY A 83 9.90 13.99 19.85
C GLY A 83 8.55 14.39 19.23
N TYR A 84 8.42 14.29 17.90
CA TYR A 84 7.16 14.43 17.19
C TYR A 84 6.39 13.11 17.17
N LYS A 85 5.12 13.15 16.72
CA LYS A 85 4.33 11.94 16.50
C LYS A 85 4.21 11.65 15.02
N ASP A 86 4.65 10.48 14.61
CA ASP A 86 4.52 10.00 13.24
C ASP A 86 3.16 9.34 13.05
N LEU A 87 2.55 9.50 11.88
CA LEU A 87 1.39 8.73 11.50
C LEU A 87 1.85 7.41 10.91
N VAL A 88 1.49 6.31 11.56
CA VAL A 88 1.77 4.96 11.11
C VAL A 88 0.47 4.37 10.57
N ILE A 89 0.55 3.83 9.35
CA ILE A 89 -0.54 3.12 8.70
C ILE A 89 -0.09 1.68 8.53
N SER A 90 -0.81 0.75 9.14
CA SER A 90 -0.51 -0.68 9.15
C SER A 90 -1.57 -1.43 8.35
N PHE A 91 -1.12 -2.27 7.41
CA PHE A 91 -1.96 -3.20 6.69
C PHE A 91 -1.64 -4.61 7.14
N ILE A 92 -2.64 -5.30 7.67
CA ILE A 92 -2.55 -6.66 8.20
C ILE A 92 -3.24 -7.59 7.21
N PHE A 93 -2.48 -8.53 6.69
CA PHE A 93 -2.91 -9.54 5.73
C PHE A 93 -3.05 -10.87 6.47
N PRO A 94 -4.29 -11.31 6.75
CA PRO A 94 -4.54 -12.61 7.35
C PRO A 94 -4.26 -13.70 6.33
N HIS A 95 -3.28 -14.56 6.61
CA HIS A 95 -2.99 -15.73 5.79
C HIS A 95 -3.10 -17.02 6.60
N PRO A 96 -3.38 -18.18 5.96
CA PRO A 96 -3.42 -19.48 6.66
C PRO A 96 -2.11 -19.84 7.39
N THR A 97 -0.98 -19.29 6.94
CA THR A 97 0.34 -19.52 7.53
C THR A 97 0.69 -18.55 8.67
N GLY A 98 -0.21 -17.62 8.99
CA GLY A 98 -0.01 -16.52 9.93
C GLY A 98 -0.09 -15.16 9.25
N ASP A 99 -0.38 -14.14 10.04
CA ASP A 99 -0.63 -12.80 9.56
C ASP A 99 0.68 -12.13 9.11
N THR A 100 0.61 -11.36 8.05
CA THR A 100 1.71 -10.50 7.61
C THR A 100 1.31 -9.04 7.77
N MET A 101 2.17 -8.23 8.39
CA MET A 101 1.90 -6.81 8.59
C MET A 101 2.93 -5.98 7.83
N PHE A 102 2.45 -4.97 7.12
CA PHE A 102 3.28 -3.97 6.46
C PHE A 102 2.87 -2.59 6.89
N THR A 103 3.85 -1.73 7.15
CA THR A 103 3.59 -0.38 7.63
C THR A 103 4.20 0.66 6.70
N THR A 104 3.52 1.80 6.60
CA THR A 104 4.10 3.04 6.07
C THR A 104 4.03 4.11 7.15
N THR A 105 5.07 4.94 7.23
CA THR A 105 5.19 6.00 8.22
C THR A 105 5.22 7.35 7.51
N ILE A 106 4.38 8.28 7.96
CA ILE A 106 4.41 9.69 7.57
C ILE A 106 5.03 10.48 8.74
N PRO A 107 6.26 11.00 8.58
CA PRO A 107 6.95 11.70 9.66
C PRO A 107 6.19 12.93 10.16
N GLY A 108 6.17 13.12 11.48
CA GLY A 108 5.46 14.21 12.16
C GLY A 108 6.23 15.52 12.28
N GLU A 109 7.52 15.55 11.89
CA GLU A 109 8.40 16.73 11.99
C GLU A 109 7.87 17.96 11.23
N GLU A 110 6.97 17.73 10.26
CA GLU A 110 6.25 18.76 9.53
C GLU A 110 4.72 18.68 9.82
N PRO A 111 4.21 19.28 10.91
CA PRO A 111 2.81 19.12 11.32
C PRO A 111 1.78 19.57 10.26
N GLN A 112 2.13 20.56 9.43
CA GLN A 112 1.27 21.00 8.34
C GLN A 112 1.22 19.98 7.20
N LEU A 113 2.35 19.31 6.93
CA LEU A 113 2.42 18.25 5.94
C LEU A 113 1.62 17.03 6.43
N LEU A 114 1.84 16.63 7.68
CA LEU A 114 1.10 15.54 8.30
C LEU A 114 -0.43 15.78 8.25
N ARG A 115 -0.87 16.99 8.63
CA ARG A 115 -2.29 17.36 8.53
C ARG A 115 -2.82 17.22 7.10
N ARG A 116 -2.08 17.72 6.10
CA ARG A 116 -2.49 17.61 4.69
C ARG A 116 -2.55 16.14 4.26
N SER A 117 -1.59 15.32 4.66
CA SER A 117 -1.62 13.89 4.38
C SER A 117 -2.86 13.22 4.98
N CYS A 118 -3.25 13.56 6.20
CA CYS A 118 -4.52 13.08 6.79
C CYS A 118 -5.76 13.55 5.99
N GLU A 119 -5.79 14.81 5.56
CA GLU A 119 -6.86 15.37 4.73
C GLU A 119 -6.91 14.72 3.33
N ASP A 120 -5.77 14.31 2.78
CA ASP A 120 -5.71 13.59 1.51
C ASP A 120 -6.14 12.12 1.67
N LEU A 121 -5.77 11.46 2.78
CA LEU A 121 -6.27 10.11 3.11
C LEU A 121 -7.80 10.08 3.26
N LEU A 122 -8.40 11.21 3.66
CA LEU A 122 -9.85 11.44 3.68
C LEU A 122 -10.52 11.40 2.30
N ARG A 123 -9.75 11.60 1.23
CA ARG A 123 -10.24 11.75 -0.14
C ARG A 123 -9.86 10.57 -1.03
N VAL A 124 -9.26 9.53 -0.46
CA VAL A 124 -8.86 8.34 -1.19
C VAL A 124 -10.11 7.54 -1.56
N GLU A 125 -10.39 7.42 -2.86
CA GLU A 125 -11.54 6.65 -3.35
C GLU A 125 -11.20 5.18 -3.56
N LYS A 126 -9.94 4.92 -3.93
CA LYS A 126 -9.44 3.58 -4.23
C LYS A 126 -8.03 3.40 -3.73
N LEU A 127 -7.79 2.21 -3.19
CA LEU A 127 -6.48 1.78 -2.75
C LEU A 127 -6.09 0.49 -3.48
N TYR A 128 -4.91 0.48 -4.09
CA TYR A 128 -4.34 -0.69 -4.74
C TYR A 128 -3.11 -1.17 -4.00
N ILE A 129 -3.00 -2.45 -3.71
CA ILE A 129 -1.78 -3.06 -3.16
C ILE A 129 -1.18 -4.00 -4.18
N PHE A 130 -0.03 -3.61 -4.72
CA PHE A 130 0.80 -4.44 -5.58
C PHE A 130 1.76 -5.25 -4.72
N VAL A 131 1.66 -6.58 -4.80
CA VAL A 131 2.56 -7.49 -4.10
C VAL A 131 3.55 -8.06 -5.11
N ALA A 132 4.84 -7.82 -4.91
CA ALA A 132 5.91 -8.33 -5.75
C ALA A 132 6.87 -9.21 -4.96
N ASP A 133 7.50 -10.18 -5.63
CA ASP A 133 8.57 -10.98 -5.03
C ASP A 133 9.89 -10.19 -4.90
N LYS A 134 10.92 -10.86 -4.36
CA LYS A 134 12.26 -10.26 -4.20
C LYS A 134 12.90 -9.78 -5.50
N ASP A 135 12.46 -10.30 -6.65
CA ASP A 135 12.95 -9.92 -7.99
C ASP A 135 12.03 -8.88 -8.66
N PHE A 136 11.07 -8.31 -7.92
CA PHE A 136 10.05 -7.37 -8.39
C PHE A 136 9.14 -7.94 -9.49
N LYS A 137 8.92 -9.25 -9.49
CA LYS A 137 7.85 -9.85 -10.29
C LYS A 137 6.55 -9.77 -9.53
N LEU A 138 5.54 -9.19 -10.16
CA LEU A 138 4.20 -9.07 -9.62
C LEU A 138 3.62 -10.44 -9.33
N VAL A 139 3.17 -10.63 -8.09
CA VAL A 139 2.53 -11.84 -7.59
C VAL A 139 1.02 -11.63 -7.47
N ASN A 140 0.60 -10.50 -6.90
CA ASN A 140 -0.82 -10.20 -6.68
C ASN A 140 -1.11 -8.69 -6.75
N VAL A 141 -2.36 -8.32 -7.04
CA VAL A 141 -2.88 -6.94 -6.94
C VAL A 141 -4.21 -6.99 -6.22
N ASN A 142 -4.29 -6.34 -5.07
CA ASN A 142 -5.53 -6.22 -4.31
C ASN A 142 -6.12 -4.81 -4.50
N GLU A 143 -7.38 -4.72 -4.94
CA GLU A 143 -8.16 -3.48 -4.86
C GLU A 143 -8.91 -3.49 -3.52
N ILE A 144 -8.65 -2.49 -2.69
CA ILE A 144 -9.21 -2.37 -1.34
C ILE A 144 -10.22 -1.22 -1.32
N SER A 145 -11.39 -1.50 -0.75
CA SER A 145 -12.33 -0.45 -0.37
C SER A 145 -11.76 0.34 0.80
N TRP A 146 -11.44 1.61 0.57
CA TRP A 146 -10.85 2.46 1.59
C TRP A 146 -11.93 3.17 2.41
N ASN A 147 -12.04 2.80 3.67
CA ASN A 147 -12.83 3.52 4.68
C ASN A 147 -11.99 3.61 5.95
N PRO A 148 -11.08 4.60 6.01
CA PRO A 148 -10.09 4.60 7.06
C PRO A 148 -10.71 4.92 8.41
N PRO A 149 -10.10 4.39 9.47
CA PRO A 149 -10.61 4.52 10.82
C PRO A 149 -10.37 5.96 11.31
N TRP A 150 -11.45 6.74 11.45
CA TRP A 150 -11.47 8.02 12.15
C TRP A 150 -12.65 8.08 13.12
#